data_AF-A0A7S3NRL9-F1
#
_entry.id   AF-A0A7S3NRL9-F1
#
_cell.length_a   1.000
_cell.length_b   1.000
_cell.length_c   1.000
_cell.angle_alpha   90.00
_cell.angle_beta   90.00
_cell.angle_gamma   90.00
#
_symmetry.space_group_name_H-M   'P 1'
#
loop_
_entity.id
_entity.type
_entity.pdbx_description
1 polymer ?
#
loop_
_entity_poly.entity_id
_entity_poly.type
_entity_poly.pdbx_seq_one_letter_code
_entity_poly.pdbx_strand_id
1 'polypeptide(L)'
;MLVPEGTTSFNDMIHGQVTMNNRQLDDQILLKSDGFPTYHLANIVDDYLMGISHVIRGEEWLPSTPKHILLYNMLDIEPPVYAHIPLLVNNNGAKLSKRHGDISVDSFKENGYLPQALINGLALLGWNPPSHDDPNILYSNLKVFEES
;
A
#
# COMPACT_ATOMS: atom_id res chain seq x y z
N MET A 1 15.02 16.90 -0.03
CA MET A 1 15.76 15.98 -0.91
C MET A 1 15.80 16.65 -2.26
N LEU A 2 17.00 16.86 -2.79
CA LEU A 2 17.15 17.32 -4.17
C LEU A 2 16.93 16.12 -5.08
N VAL A 3 15.91 16.19 -5.93
CA VAL A 3 15.62 15.13 -6.90
C VAL A 3 16.64 15.21 -8.06
N PRO A 4 17.36 14.12 -8.38
CA PRO A 4 18.31 14.13 -9.49
C PRO A 4 17.59 14.13 -10.85
N GLU A 5 18.26 14.56 -11.91
CA GLU A 5 17.73 14.40 -13.26
C GLU A 5 17.59 12.92 -13.67
N GLY A 6 16.79 12.67 -14.71
CA GLY A 6 16.61 11.33 -15.30
C GLY A 6 15.27 10.71 -14.95
N THR A 7 15.28 9.40 -14.72
CA THR A 7 14.09 8.59 -14.43
C THR A 7 14.36 7.69 -13.24
N THR A 8 13.33 7.48 -12.42
CA THR A 8 13.37 6.50 -11.34
C THR A 8 12.39 5.38 -11.67
N SER A 9 12.84 4.15 -11.53
CA SER A 9 12.05 2.95 -11.80
C SER A 9 12.09 2.01 -10.61
N PHE A 10 10.99 1.28 -10.39
CA PHE A 10 10.92 0.18 -9.44
C PHE A 10 9.95 -0.88 -9.96
N ASN A 11 10.04 -2.09 -9.41
CA ASN A 11 9.10 -3.16 -9.70
C ASN A 11 8.09 -3.29 -8.56
N ASP A 12 6.81 -3.14 -8.88
CA ASP A 12 5.71 -3.40 -7.99
C ASP A 12 5.15 -4.81 -8.26
N MET A 13 4.83 -5.56 -7.21
CA MET A 13 4.30 -6.92 -7.36
C MET A 13 2.92 -6.96 -8.04
N ILE A 14 2.13 -5.89 -7.92
CA ILE A 14 0.76 -5.81 -8.48
C ILE A 14 0.76 -5.03 -9.79
N HIS A 15 1.47 -3.91 -9.86
CA HIS A 15 1.48 -3.03 -11.04
C HIS A 15 2.63 -3.29 -12.02
N GLY A 16 3.57 -4.19 -11.69
CA GLY A 16 4.75 -4.48 -12.51
C GLY A 16 5.78 -3.34 -12.49
N GLN A 17 6.53 -3.18 -13.59
CA GLN A 17 7.55 -2.14 -13.67
C GLN A 17 6.92 -0.75 -13.80
N VAL A 18 7.15 0.10 -12.80
CA VAL A 18 6.73 1.50 -12.77
C VAL A 18 7.96 2.38 -13.00
N THR A 19 7.87 3.29 -13.96
CA THR A 19 8.93 4.25 -14.29
C THR A 19 8.34 5.66 -14.30
N MET A 20 8.98 6.59 -13.59
CA MET A 20 8.58 8.01 -13.59
C MET A 20 9.76 8.90 -13.96
N ASN A 21 9.48 9.96 -14.72
CA ASN A 21 10.47 10.99 -14.99
C ASN A 21 10.67 11.85 -13.75
N ASN A 22 11.93 12.02 -13.33
CA ASN A 22 12.25 12.77 -12.11
C ASN A 22 11.85 14.24 -12.18
N ARG A 23 11.65 14.80 -13.38
CA ARG A 23 11.10 16.16 -13.54
C ARG A 23 9.65 16.30 -13.10
N GLN A 24 8.93 15.18 -12.96
CA GLN A 24 7.56 15.15 -12.44
C GLN A 24 7.54 15.05 -10.91
N LEU A 25 8.69 14.83 -10.28
CA LEU A 25 8.86 14.78 -8.84
C LEU A 25 9.29 16.15 -8.32
N ASP A 26 8.62 16.60 -7.26
CA ASP A 26 9.01 17.76 -6.47
C ASP A 26 10.08 17.42 -5.43
N ASP A 27 10.90 18.43 -5.11
CA ASP A 27 11.90 18.34 -4.04
C ASP A 27 11.22 18.14 -2.68
N GLN A 28 11.36 16.93 -2.16
CA GLN A 28 10.65 16.52 -0.96
C GLN A 28 11.28 17.13 0.29
N ILE A 29 10.49 17.84 1.10
CA ILE A 29 10.90 18.21 2.47
C ILE A 29 11.03 16.92 3.29
N LEU A 30 12.20 16.71 3.90
CA LEU A 30 12.49 15.52 4.70
C LEU A 30 12.39 15.77 6.21
N LEU A 31 12.74 16.97 6.65
CA LEU A 31 12.69 17.39 8.04
C LEU A 31 11.88 18.68 8.12
N LYS A 32 10.94 18.73 9.07
CA LYS A 32 10.18 19.93 9.38
C LYS A 32 11.02 20.89 10.22
N SER A 33 10.59 22.14 10.31
CA SER A 33 11.25 23.17 11.12
C SER A 33 11.24 22.87 12.63
N ASP A 34 10.32 22.03 13.09
CA ASP A 34 10.23 21.54 14.48
C ASP A 34 11.20 20.38 14.79
N GLY A 35 12.02 19.97 13.81
CA GLY A 35 13.01 18.90 13.96
C GLY A 35 12.44 17.48 13.77
N PHE A 36 11.14 17.33 13.53
CA PHE A 36 10.56 16.02 13.24
C PHE A 36 10.67 15.66 11.75
N PRO A 37 10.92 14.39 11.41
CA PRO A 37 10.91 13.93 10.01
C PRO A 37 9.50 14.05 9.40
N THR A 38 9.46 14.24 8.09
CA THR A 38 8.22 14.03 7.32
C THR A 38 7.97 12.54 7.19
N TYR A 39 6.75 12.17 6.79
CA TYR A 39 6.38 10.78 6.56
C TYR A 39 7.37 10.06 5.63
N HIS A 40 7.82 10.71 4.55
CA HIS A 40 8.73 10.09 3.59
C HIS A 40 10.07 9.69 4.21
N LEU A 41 10.66 10.53 5.07
CA LEU A 41 11.91 10.19 5.73
C LEU A 41 11.69 9.17 6.85
N ALA A 42 10.70 9.41 7.71
CA ALA A 42 10.41 8.53 8.84
C ALA A 42 10.12 7.10 8.39
N ASN A 43 9.22 6.93 7.42
CA ASN A 43 8.82 5.61 6.95
C ASN A 43 9.99 4.80 6.38
N ILE A 44 10.88 5.41 5.59
CA ILE A 44 12.03 4.71 5.00
C ILE A 44 13.04 4.30 6.05
N VAL A 45 13.33 5.20 6.99
CA VAL A 45 14.27 4.92 8.08
C VAL A 45 13.71 3.82 8.98
N ASP A 46 12.43 3.88 9.33
CA ASP A 46 11.78 2.85 10.15
C ASP A 46 11.72 1.51 9.41
N ASP A 47 11.34 1.49 8.13
CA ASP A 47 11.29 0.26 7.32
C ASP A 47 12.67 -0.43 7.29
N TYR A 48 13.73 0.35 7.07
CA TYR A 48 15.10 -0.16 7.09
C TYR A 48 15.51 -0.70 8.48
N LEU A 49 15.33 0.11 9.53
CA LEU A 49 15.73 -0.26 10.89
C LEU A 49 14.94 -1.45 11.44
N MET A 50 13.70 -1.65 10.98
CA MET A 50 12.86 -2.78 11.36
C MET A 50 13.05 -4.01 10.45
N GLY A 51 13.89 -3.94 9.42
CA GLY A 51 14.16 -5.04 8.50
C GLY A 51 12.93 -5.43 7.67
N ILE A 52 12.11 -4.46 7.27
CA ILE A 52 10.94 -4.70 6.42
C ILE A 52 11.41 -5.20 5.06
N SER A 53 10.89 -6.36 4.65
CA SER A 53 11.21 -6.97 3.35
C SER A 53 10.18 -6.66 2.26
N HIS A 54 8.92 -6.47 2.66
CA HIS A 54 7.79 -6.20 1.76
C HIS A 54 6.94 -5.07 2.33
N VAL A 55 6.70 -4.04 1.52
CA VAL A 55 5.79 -2.94 1.83
C VAL A 55 4.51 -3.14 1.02
N ILE A 56 3.45 -3.56 1.71
CA ILE A 56 2.11 -3.75 1.14
C ILE A 56 1.21 -2.61 1.63
N ARG A 57 0.76 -1.74 0.72
CA ARG A 57 -0.04 -0.55 1.07
C ARG A 57 -0.97 -0.13 -0.05
N GLY A 58 -1.87 0.83 0.18
CA GLY A 58 -2.80 1.31 -0.84
C GLY A 58 -2.12 2.04 -2.01
N GLU A 59 -2.67 1.90 -3.22
CA GLU A 59 -2.15 2.49 -4.46
C GLU A 59 -2.09 4.02 -4.48
N GLU A 60 -2.75 4.71 -3.54
CA GLU A 60 -2.59 6.16 -3.39
C GLU A 60 -1.14 6.57 -3.11
N TRP A 61 -0.30 5.65 -2.61
CA TRP A 61 1.12 5.86 -2.37
C TRP A 61 2.01 5.53 -3.56
N LEU A 62 1.48 4.88 -4.61
CA LEU A 62 2.26 4.50 -5.79
C LEU A 62 3.01 5.69 -6.42
N PRO A 63 2.43 6.89 -6.57
CA PRO A 63 3.15 8.05 -7.10
C PRO A 63 4.28 8.56 -6.20
N SER A 64 4.23 8.24 -4.90
CA SER A 64 5.28 8.62 -3.93
C SER A 64 6.46 7.65 -3.93
N THR A 65 6.26 6.41 -4.39
CA THR A 65 7.28 5.36 -4.28
C THR A 65 8.58 5.72 -5.02
N PRO A 66 8.60 6.35 -6.21
CA PRO A 66 9.85 6.80 -6.80
C PRO A 66 10.65 7.78 -5.94
N LYS A 67 9.99 8.64 -5.13
CA LYS A 67 10.70 9.45 -4.13
C LYS A 67 11.32 8.59 -3.04
N HIS A 68 10.64 7.53 -2.62
CA HIS A 68 11.17 6.59 -1.63
C HIS A 68 12.38 5.82 -2.17
N ILE A 69 12.32 5.34 -3.42
CA ILE A 69 13.44 4.68 -4.09
C ILE A 69 14.67 5.60 -4.18
N LEU A 70 14.46 6.87 -4.53
CA LEU A 70 15.54 7.86 -4.52
C LEU A 70 16.15 8.03 -3.12
N LEU A 71 15.33 8.10 -2.08
CA LEU A 71 15.81 8.20 -0.69
C LEU A 71 16.58 6.97 -0.24
N TYR A 72 16.10 5.76 -0.54
CA TYR A 72 16.82 4.52 -0.30
C TYR A 72 18.20 4.54 -0.96
N ASN A 73 18.26 4.90 -2.25
CA ASN A 73 19.51 5.01 -3.00
C ASN A 73 20.47 6.07 -2.41
N MET A 74 19.96 7.22 -1.98
CA MET A 74 20.78 8.28 -1.38
C MET A 74 21.35 7.92 -0.01
N LEU A 75 20.72 6.99 0.69
CA LEU A 75 21.17 6.46 1.97
C LEU A 75 22.02 5.20 1.82
N ASP A 76 22.27 4.76 0.57
CA ASP A 76 22.92 3.48 0.25
C ASP A 76 22.23 2.27 0.92
N ILE A 77 20.88 2.31 0.95
CA ILE A 77 20.03 1.26 1.52
C ILE A 77 19.28 0.55 0.39
N GLU A 78 19.19 -0.77 0.47
CA GLU A 78 18.37 -1.57 -0.45
C GLU A 78 16.87 -1.39 -0.14
N PRO A 79 16.03 -1.00 -1.11
CA PRO A 79 14.60 -0.84 -0.89
C PRO A 79 13.90 -2.20 -0.71
N PRO A 80 12.81 -2.26 0.08
CA PRO A 80 11.98 -3.45 0.16
C PRO A 80 11.22 -3.68 -1.15
N VAL A 81 10.63 -4.88 -1.28
CA VAL A 81 9.68 -5.17 -2.34
C VAL A 81 8.38 -4.39 -2.10
N TYR A 82 7.80 -3.80 -3.14
CA TYR A 82 6.55 -3.05 -3.03
C TYR A 82 5.38 -3.82 -3.66
N ALA A 83 4.21 -3.75 -3.02
CA ALA A 83 2.94 -4.16 -3.59
C ALA A 83 1.87 -3.12 -3.24
N HIS A 84 1.31 -2.47 -4.26
CA HIS A 84 0.29 -1.45 -4.07
C HIS A 84 -1.12 -2.01 -4.33
N ILE A 85 -1.94 -2.08 -3.29
CA ILE A 85 -3.31 -2.62 -3.33
C ILE A 85 -4.25 -1.59 -3.97
N PRO A 86 -5.04 -1.95 -5.00
CA PRO A 86 -6.01 -1.05 -5.62
C PRO A 86 -7.04 -0.47 -4.64
N LEU A 87 -7.52 0.74 -4.91
CA LEU A 87 -8.52 1.39 -4.09
C LEU A 87 -9.86 0.66 -4.17
N LEU A 88 -10.52 0.53 -3.01
CA LEU A 88 -11.91 0.09 -2.96
C LEU A 88 -12.82 1.16 -3.55
N VAL A 89 -13.60 0.77 -4.55
CA VAL A 89 -14.57 1.61 -5.24
C VAL A 89 -15.99 1.13 -4.97
N ASN A 90 -16.96 2.04 -5.07
CA ASN A 90 -18.37 1.68 -5.05
C ASN A 90 -18.81 1.09 -6.41
N ASN A 91 -20.09 0.69 -6.51
CA ASN A 91 -20.65 0.14 -7.75
C ASN A 91 -20.59 1.08 -8.96
N ASN A 92 -20.39 2.39 -8.73
CA ASN A 92 -20.23 3.40 -9.79
C ASN A 92 -18.76 3.69 -10.11
N GLY A 93 -17.81 2.93 -9.53
CA GLY A 93 -16.37 3.14 -9.71
C GLY A 93 -15.79 4.32 -8.93
N ALA A 94 -16.57 5.00 -8.09
CA ALA A 94 -16.08 6.10 -7.28
C ALA A 94 -15.41 5.57 -6.00
N LYS A 95 -14.30 6.19 -5.60
CA LYS A 95 -13.57 5.86 -4.36
C LYS A 95 -14.53 5.82 -3.17
N LEU A 96 -14.52 4.71 -2.43
CA LEU A 96 -15.24 4.61 -1.17
C LEU A 96 -14.69 5.68 -0.22
N SER A 97 -15.59 6.52 0.28
CA SER A 97 -15.24 7.60 1.19
C SER A 97 -16.25 7.62 2.34
N LYS A 98 -15.79 8.07 3.51
CA LYS A 98 -16.64 8.22 4.71
C LYS A 98 -17.89 9.08 4.49
N ARG A 99 -17.95 9.81 3.37
CA ARG A 99 -19.09 10.64 2.97
C ARG A 99 -20.25 9.84 2.35
N HIS A 100 -20.02 8.60 1.91
CA HIS A 100 -21.00 7.79 1.17
C HIS A 100 -21.66 6.68 2.00
N GLY A 101 -21.64 6.79 3.33
CA GLY A 101 -22.26 5.82 4.24
C GLY A 101 -21.36 5.50 5.43
N ASP A 102 -21.90 4.71 6.35
CA ASP A 102 -21.23 4.34 7.60
C ASP A 102 -20.27 3.15 7.37
N ILE A 103 -19.20 3.43 6.62
CA ILE A 103 -18.19 2.43 6.19
C ILE A 103 -17.06 2.22 7.22
N SER A 104 -17.31 2.56 8.48
CA SER A 104 -16.36 2.33 9.57
C SER A 104 -16.45 0.88 10.06
N VAL A 105 -15.33 0.32 10.53
CA VAL A 105 -15.33 -1.00 11.19
C VAL A 105 -16.28 -1.01 12.39
N ASP A 106 -16.36 0.11 13.11
CA ASP A 106 -17.27 0.27 14.25
C ASP A 106 -18.75 0.17 13.84
N SER A 107 -19.13 0.80 12.73
CA SER A 107 -20.48 0.67 12.18
C SER A 107 -20.84 -0.77 11.81
N PHE A 108 -19.94 -1.51 11.16
CA PHE A 108 -20.18 -2.93 10.88
C PHE A 108 -20.39 -3.72 12.18
N LYS A 109 -19.60 -3.43 13.21
CA LYS A 109 -19.75 -4.06 14.53
C LYS A 109 -21.08 -3.71 15.19
N GLU A 110 -21.48 -2.44 15.18
CA GLU A 110 -22.74 -1.95 15.76
C GLU A 110 -23.97 -2.53 15.03
N ASN A 111 -23.86 -2.74 13.72
CA ASN A 111 -24.89 -3.39 12.90
C ASN A 111 -24.91 -4.93 13.05
N GLY A 112 -24.09 -5.52 13.91
CA GLY A 112 -24.12 -6.94 14.23
C GLY A 112 -23.41 -7.85 13.23
N TYR A 113 -22.52 -7.32 12.38
CA TYR A 113 -21.71 -8.15 11.49
C TYR A 113 -20.73 -8.99 12.30
N LEU A 114 -20.64 -10.27 11.94
CA LEU A 114 -19.62 -11.16 12.51
C LEU A 114 -18.23 -10.71 12.01
N PRO A 115 -17.21 -10.58 12.88
CA PRO A 115 -15.85 -10.25 12.47
C PRO A 115 -15.33 -11.15 11.36
N GLN A 116 -15.68 -12.45 11.41
CA GLN A 116 -15.30 -13.44 10.42
C GLN A 116 -15.91 -13.16 9.05
N ALA A 117 -17.19 -12.77 9.01
CA ALA A 117 -17.86 -12.41 7.77
C ALA A 117 -17.28 -11.13 7.16
N LEU A 118 -16.93 -10.15 8.00
CA LEU A 118 -16.29 -8.91 7.55
C LEU A 118 -14.89 -9.19 6.97
N ILE A 119 -14.06 -9.97 7.67
CA ILE A 119 -12.71 -10.34 7.21
C ILE A 119 -12.77 -11.12 5.90
N ASN A 120 -13.67 -12.11 5.79
CA ASN A 120 -13.88 -12.87 4.55
C ASN A 120 -14.31 -11.98 3.38
N GLY A 121 -15.27 -11.08 3.62
CA GLY A 121 -15.70 -10.10 2.62
C GLY A 121 -14.55 -9.20 2.15
N LEU A 122 -13.74 -8.68 3.08
CA LEU A 122 -12.61 -7.81 2.76
C LEU A 122 -11.52 -8.51 1.95
N ALA A 123 -11.22 -9.78 2.23
CA ALA A 123 -10.20 -10.50 1.47
C ALA A 123 -10.59 -10.70 0.00
N LEU A 124 -11.88 -10.83 -0.29
CA LEU A 124 -12.39 -10.96 -1.66
C LEU A 124 -12.35 -9.63 -2.43
N LEU A 125 -12.10 -8.50 -1.74
CA LEU A 125 -11.96 -7.18 -2.35
C LEU A 125 -10.51 -6.93 -2.79
N GLY A 126 -10.12 -7.56 -3.89
CA GLY A 126 -8.79 -7.40 -4.49
C GLY A 126 -8.03 -8.71 -4.67
N TRP A 127 -8.58 -9.82 -4.20
CA TRP A 127 -8.03 -11.15 -4.40
C TRP A 127 -9.17 -12.15 -4.70
N ASN A 128 -8.96 -13.00 -5.71
CA ASN A 128 -9.92 -14.03 -6.07
C ASN A 128 -9.33 -15.42 -5.79
N PRO A 129 -9.87 -16.17 -4.83
CA PRO A 129 -9.37 -17.50 -4.53
C PRO A 129 -9.56 -18.46 -5.71
N PRO A 130 -8.64 -19.42 -5.90
CA PRO A 130 -8.71 -20.38 -7.01
C PRO A 130 -9.91 -21.35 -6.92
N SER A 131 -10.55 -21.48 -5.76
CA SER A 131 -11.77 -22.27 -5.56
C SER A 131 -12.87 -21.42 -4.94
N HIS A 132 -14.06 -21.45 -5.53
CA HIS A 132 -15.23 -20.65 -5.13
C HIS A 132 -16.16 -21.36 -4.13
N ASP A 133 -15.93 -22.64 -3.85
CA ASP A 133 -16.89 -23.49 -3.14
C ASP A 133 -16.69 -23.53 -1.61
N ASP A 134 -15.63 -22.93 -1.08
CA ASP A 134 -15.38 -22.88 0.38
C ASP A 134 -15.79 -21.51 0.96
N PRO A 135 -16.85 -21.42 1.80
CA PRO A 135 -17.22 -20.18 2.46
C PRO A 135 -16.22 -19.72 3.54
N ASN A 136 -15.20 -20.53 3.88
CA ASN A 136 -14.21 -20.28 4.92
C ASN A 136 -12.75 -20.15 4.39
N ILE A 137 -12.57 -19.73 3.14
CA ILE A 137 -11.27 -19.65 2.44
C ILE A 137 -10.12 -19.06 3.29
N LEU A 138 -10.39 -18.05 4.11
CA LEU A 138 -9.39 -17.44 4.99
C LEU A 138 -9.02 -18.29 6.22
N TYR A 139 -9.96 -19.04 6.77
CA TYR A 139 -9.77 -19.81 7.99
C TYR A 139 -9.20 -21.20 7.71
N SER A 140 -9.46 -21.75 6.52
CA SER A 140 -8.92 -23.06 6.13
C SER A 140 -7.47 -22.96 5.65
N ASN A 141 -7.02 -21.86 5.02
CA ASN A 141 -5.69 -21.83 4.42
C ASN A 141 -5.00 -20.43 4.31
N LEU A 142 -4.24 -20.01 5.33
CA LEU A 142 -3.27 -18.90 5.21
C LEU A 142 -2.25 -19.09 4.07
N LYS A 143 -2.07 -20.33 3.58
CA LYS A 143 -1.18 -20.68 2.47
C LYS A 143 -1.69 -20.30 1.08
N VAL A 144 -3.00 -20.02 0.89
CA VAL A 144 -3.56 -19.82 -0.46
C VAL A 144 -3.17 -18.45 -1.03
N PHE A 145 -2.75 -17.49 -0.20
CA PHE A 145 -2.24 -16.20 -0.68
C PHE A 145 -0.86 -16.28 -1.35
N GLU A 146 -0.09 -17.36 -1.13
CA GLU A 146 1.25 -17.53 -1.69
C GLU A 146 1.26 -18.30 -3.03
N GLU A 147 0.14 -18.95 -3.41
CA GLU A 147 0.07 -19.90 -4.52
C GLU A 147 -0.58 -19.34 -5.82
N SER A 148 -0.87 -18.03 -5.90
CA SER A 148 -1.52 -17.39 -7.06
C SER A 148 -0.67 -16.34 -7.76
#